data_AF-A0A2U3LRC6-F1
#
_entry.id   AF-A0A2U3LRC6-F1
#
_cell.length_a   1.000
_cell.length_b   1.000
_cell.length_c   1.000
_cell.angle_alpha   90.00
_cell.angle_beta   90.00
_cell.angle_gamma   90.00
#
_symmetry.space_group_name_H-M   'P 1'
#
loop_
_entity.id
_entity.type
_entity.pdbx_description
1 polymer ?
#
loop_
_entity_poly.entity_id
_entity_poly.type
_entity_poly.pdbx_seq_one_letter_code
_entity_poly.pdbx_strand_id
1 'polypeptide(L)'
;MELAGGVILQNMRNGKTRAIARSTDGGITFSPVTHNAALIDPTCNAGIARYHKGGRDLLIFTNAASARRENLTVKLSADGGGTWTPGRALHPGPAAYSTVVPLRDGSVAVLYECGESSPYERIAFARFAIGWASGAQ
;
A
#
# COMPACT_ATOMS: atom_id res chain seq x y z
N MET A 1 3.66 -7.71 7.43
CA MET A 1 4.50 -6.51 7.57
C MET A 1 4.82 -6.36 9.04
N GLU A 2 6.09 -6.28 9.42
CA GLU A 2 6.47 -6.03 10.81
C GLU A 2 6.43 -4.52 11.10
N LEU A 3 5.71 -4.14 12.16
CA LEU A 3 5.55 -2.77 12.63
C LEU A 3 6.54 -2.46 13.75
N ALA A 4 6.48 -1.24 14.30
CA ALA A 4 7.16 -0.94 15.55
C ALA A 4 6.69 -1.89 16.67
N GLY A 5 7.61 -2.26 17.57
CA GLY A 5 7.31 -3.16 18.70
C GLY A 5 7.12 -4.63 18.32
N GLY A 6 7.50 -5.06 17.12
CA GLY A 6 7.44 -6.48 16.71
C GLY A 6 6.04 -6.97 16.33
N VAL A 7 5.05 -6.08 16.23
CA VAL A 7 3.69 -6.43 15.81
C VAL A 7 3.68 -6.78 14.33
N ILE A 8 3.10 -7.92 13.96
CA ILE A 8 2.92 -8.31 12.57
C ILE A 8 1.54 -7.88 12.09
N LEU A 9 1.51 -7.02 11.09
CA LEU A 9 0.32 -6.63 10.35
C LEU A 9 0.13 -7.52 9.12
N GLN A 10 -1.01 -8.19 9.04
CA GLN A 10 -1.52 -8.80 7.81
C GLN A 10 -2.51 -7.86 7.13
N ASN A 11 -2.32 -7.67 5.82
CA ASN A 11 -3.19 -6.88 4.95
C ASN A 11 -3.59 -7.74 3.75
N MET A 12 -4.85 -8.18 3.72
CA MET A 12 -5.32 -9.28 2.91
C MET A 12 -6.38 -8.83 1.90
N ARG A 13 -6.39 -9.49 0.74
CA ARG A 13 -7.40 -9.33 -0.31
C ARG A 13 -8.73 -9.87 0.20
N ASN A 14 -9.83 -9.14 -0.01
CA ASN A 14 -11.15 -9.49 0.53
C ASN A 14 -12.35 -9.01 -0.34
N GLY A 15 -12.15 -8.14 -1.33
CA GLY A 15 -13.15 -7.84 -2.37
C GLY A 15 -14.12 -6.68 -2.11
N LYS A 16 -13.97 -5.96 -0.99
CA LYS A 16 -14.65 -4.67 -0.75
C LYS A 16 -13.66 -3.65 -0.20
N THR A 17 -13.02 -4.03 0.89
CA THR A 17 -11.88 -3.34 1.50
C THR A 17 -10.87 -4.38 1.93
N ARG A 18 -9.62 -3.99 2.17
CA ARG A 18 -8.60 -4.89 2.71
C ARG A 18 -9.06 -5.46 4.06
N ALA A 19 -8.88 -6.75 4.23
CA ALA A 19 -9.00 -7.43 5.52
C ALA A 19 -7.69 -7.25 6.29
N ILE A 20 -7.79 -6.90 7.57
CA ILE A 20 -6.65 -6.53 8.42
C ILE A 20 -6.68 -7.37 9.68
N ALA A 21 -5.57 -8.04 9.99
CA ALA A 21 -5.36 -8.73 11.25
C ALA A 21 -3.96 -8.42 11.79
N ARG A 22 -3.79 -8.49 13.11
CA ARG A 22 -2.52 -8.21 13.78
C ARG A 22 -2.11 -9.37 14.67
N SER A 23 -0.81 -9.62 14.75
CA SER A 23 -0.21 -10.58 15.67
C SER A 23 0.81 -9.88 16.55
N THR A 24 0.83 -10.26 17.82
CA THR A 24 1.79 -9.79 18.84
C THR A 24 2.72 -10.91 19.33
N ASP A 25 2.63 -12.10 18.72
CA ASP A 25 3.35 -13.32 19.12
C ASP A 25 4.22 -13.86 17.98
N GLY A 26 4.69 -12.98 17.09
CA GLY A 26 5.56 -13.36 15.97
C GLY A 26 4.83 -14.03 14.80
N GLY A 27 3.50 -13.90 14.72
CA GLY A 27 2.68 -14.40 13.62
C GLY A 27 2.07 -15.78 13.87
N ILE A 28 2.06 -16.24 15.13
CA ILE A 28 1.49 -17.54 15.51
C ILE A 28 -0.03 -17.41 15.58
N THR A 29 -0.53 -16.41 16.29
CA THR A 29 -1.96 -16.10 16.36
C THR A 29 -2.24 -14.69 15.85
N PHE A 30 -3.44 -14.52 15.29
CA PHE A 30 -3.90 -13.24 14.75
C PHE A 30 -5.19 -12.81 15.44
N SER A 31 -5.32 -11.51 15.63
CA SER A 31 -6.56 -10.87 16.06
C SER A 31 -7.71 -11.20 15.10
N PRO A 32 -8.97 -11.01 15.54
CA PRO A 32 -10.10 -10.98 14.63
C PRO A 32 -9.86 -10.03 13.46
N VAL A 33 -10.40 -10.39 12.29
CA VAL A 33 -10.30 -9.59 11.07
C VAL A 33 -11.08 -8.29 11.24
N THR A 34 -10.44 -7.19 10.86
CA THR A 34 -11.04 -5.86 10.78
C THR A 34 -10.94 -5.33 9.35
N HIS A 35 -11.69 -4.28 9.05
CA HIS A 35 -11.71 -3.64 7.74
C HIS A 35 -11.49 -2.15 7.89
N ASN A 36 -10.74 -1.55 6.96
CA ASN A 36 -10.56 -0.10 6.90
C ASN A 36 -11.19 0.46 5.62
N ALA A 37 -12.17 1.36 5.77
CA ALA A 37 -12.89 1.97 4.65
C ALA A 37 -11.98 2.77 3.72
N ALA A 38 -10.84 3.28 4.22
CA ALA A 38 -9.85 3.97 3.41
C ALA A 38 -9.11 3.02 2.43
N LEU A 39 -9.17 1.70 2.64
CA LEU A 39 -8.43 0.71 1.85
C LEU A 39 -9.38 -0.13 1.00
N ILE A 40 -10.02 0.48 0.00
CA ILE A 40 -10.87 -0.20 -0.99
C ILE A 40 -10.11 -1.34 -1.67
N ASP A 41 -10.77 -2.47 -1.95
CA ASP A 41 -10.16 -3.64 -2.55
C ASP A 41 -11.06 -4.26 -3.64
N PRO A 42 -10.74 -4.12 -4.93
CA PRO A 42 -11.50 -4.71 -6.03
C PRO A 42 -11.16 -6.20 -6.21
N THR A 43 -10.86 -6.91 -5.12
CA THR A 43 -10.29 -8.27 -5.14
C THR A 43 -8.97 -8.24 -5.95
N CYS A 44 -7.99 -7.47 -5.49
CA CYS A 44 -6.70 -7.33 -6.16
C CYS A 44 -5.52 -7.50 -5.18
N ASN A 45 -4.33 -7.77 -5.70
CA ASN A 45 -3.10 -7.65 -4.91
C ASN A 45 -2.84 -6.17 -4.55
N ALA A 46 -2.11 -5.98 -3.45
CA ALA A 46 -1.64 -4.68 -3.00
C ALA A 46 -0.19 -4.82 -2.49
N GLY A 47 0.55 -3.72 -2.52
CA GLY A 47 1.88 -3.61 -1.92
C GLY A 47 1.82 -2.92 -0.56
N ILE A 48 2.65 -3.35 0.38
CA ILE A 48 2.86 -2.65 1.66
C ILE A 48 4.33 -2.74 2.05
N ALA A 49 4.90 -1.62 2.51
CA ALA A 49 6.27 -1.55 3.01
C ALA A 49 6.40 -0.55 4.16
N ARG A 50 7.37 -0.77 5.05
CA ARG A 50 7.71 0.18 6.12
C ARG A 50 8.86 1.08 5.68
N TYR A 51 8.65 2.38 5.73
CA TYR A 51 9.64 3.42 5.47
C TYR A 51 10.17 3.96 6.79
N HIS A 52 11.41 3.64 7.11
CA HIS A 52 12.08 4.10 8.33
C HIS A 52 13.35 4.89 7.99
N LYS A 53 13.23 6.22 7.82
CA LYS A 53 14.35 7.08 7.45
C LYS A 53 14.15 8.54 7.86
N GLY A 54 15.20 9.15 8.41
CA GLY A 54 15.21 10.57 8.79
C GLY A 54 14.20 10.89 9.90
N GLY A 55 14.11 10.04 10.92
CA GLY A 55 13.17 10.18 12.04
C GLY A 55 11.71 9.87 11.70
N ARG A 56 11.40 9.51 10.45
CA ARG A 56 10.05 9.10 10.03
C ARG A 56 9.94 7.58 10.06
N ASP A 57 8.82 7.11 10.60
CA ASP A 57 8.40 5.71 10.56
C ASP A 57 6.98 5.66 9.97
N LEU A 58 6.89 5.24 8.72
CA LEU A 58 5.65 5.26 7.95
C LEU A 58 5.38 3.90 7.34
N LEU A 59 4.11 3.56 7.15
CA LEU A 59 3.71 2.53 6.19
C LEU A 59 3.40 3.19 4.84
N ILE A 60 3.89 2.58 3.77
CA ILE A 60 3.54 2.89 2.39
C ILE A 60 2.65 1.76 1.89
N PHE A 61 1.49 2.08 1.35
CA PHE A 61 0.55 1.13 0.77
C PHE A 61 0.22 1.50 -0.67
N THR A 62 0.22 0.51 -1.56
CA THR A 62 -0.15 0.66 -2.97
C THR A 62 -1.25 -0.29 -3.35
N ASN A 63 -2.33 0.21 -3.94
CA ASN A 63 -3.44 -0.62 -4.42
C ASN A 63 -4.23 0.06 -5.53
N ALA A 64 -4.96 -0.72 -6.32
CA ALA A 64 -6.05 -0.20 -7.16
C ALA A 64 -7.15 0.34 -6.23
N ALA A 65 -7.19 1.67 -6.05
CA ALA A 65 -8.05 2.33 -5.07
C ALA A 65 -9.42 2.70 -5.67
N SER A 66 -10.05 1.73 -6.32
CA SER A 66 -11.37 1.82 -6.94
C SER A 66 -12.14 0.51 -6.72
N ALA A 67 -13.43 0.52 -7.03
CA ALA A 67 -14.25 -0.70 -7.10
C ALA A 67 -13.82 -1.63 -8.26
N ARG A 68 -12.94 -1.15 -9.16
CA ARG A 68 -12.33 -1.90 -10.27
C ARG A 68 -10.81 -1.84 -10.19
N ARG A 69 -10.13 -2.66 -11.01
CA ARG A 69 -8.65 -2.67 -11.15
C ARG A 69 -8.17 -1.47 -11.96
N GLU A 70 -8.22 -0.32 -11.32
CA GLU A 70 -7.83 0.98 -11.87
C GLU A 70 -7.39 1.92 -10.74
N ASN A 71 -6.86 3.09 -11.10
CA ASN A 71 -6.47 4.13 -10.17
C ASN A 71 -5.50 3.64 -9.08
N LEU A 72 -4.34 3.13 -9.53
CA LEU A 72 -3.28 2.69 -8.62
C LEU A 72 -2.82 3.90 -7.79
N THR A 73 -2.98 3.81 -6.48
CA THR A 73 -2.81 4.93 -5.55
C THR A 73 -1.79 4.56 -4.48
N VAL A 74 -0.96 5.53 -4.10
CA VAL A 74 -0.04 5.44 -2.97
C VAL A 74 -0.69 6.10 -1.76
N LYS A 75 -0.74 5.40 -0.62
CA LYS A 75 -1.24 5.90 0.67
C LYS A 75 -0.19 5.74 1.74
N LEU A 76 -0.16 6.68 2.68
CA LEU A 76 0.76 6.67 3.81
C LEU A 76 -0.01 6.52 5.12
N SER A 77 0.62 5.88 6.10
CA SER A 77 0.15 5.82 7.48
C SER A 77 1.32 6.07 8.43
N ALA A 78 1.11 6.92 9.44
CA ALA A 78 2.08 7.24 10.48
C ALA A 78 1.80 6.54 11.82
N ASP A 79 0.70 5.78 11.91
CA ASP A 79 0.17 5.18 13.14
C ASP A 79 0.06 3.65 13.04
N GLY A 80 0.94 3.01 12.25
CA GLY A 80 0.95 1.56 12.11
C GLY A 80 -0.27 0.98 11.36
N GLY A 81 -0.84 1.77 10.45
CA GLY A 81 -1.95 1.36 9.59
C GLY A 81 -3.32 1.53 10.23
N GLY A 82 -3.44 2.36 11.27
CA GLY A 82 -4.72 2.75 11.87
C GLY A 82 -5.48 3.71 10.96
N THR A 83 -4.83 4.81 10.59
CA THR A 83 -5.34 5.83 9.67
C THR A 83 -4.45 5.94 8.44
N TRP A 84 -5.03 6.45 7.35
CA TRP A 84 -4.37 6.56 6.05
C TRP A 84 -4.63 7.94 5.45
N THR A 85 -3.63 8.49 4.76
CA THR A 85 -3.80 9.68 3.93
C THR A 85 -4.85 9.45 2.82
N PRO A 86 -5.47 10.51 2.27
CA PRO A 86 -6.33 10.40 1.09
C PRO A 86 -5.66 9.65 -0.09
N GLY A 87 -4.34 9.81 -0.20
CA GLY A 87 -3.50 9.13 -1.18
C GLY A 87 -3.25 9.96 -2.43
N ARG A 88 -2.25 9.56 -3.20
CA ARG A 88 -1.89 10.18 -4.49
C ARG A 88 -1.90 9.12 -5.59
N ALA A 89 -2.62 9.39 -6.67
CA ALA A 89 -2.67 8.49 -7.82
C ALA A 89 -1.29 8.41 -8.48
N LEU A 90 -0.78 7.18 -8.61
CA LEU A 90 0.42 6.86 -9.36
C LEU A 90 0.08 6.56 -10.82
N HIS A 91 -1.06 5.91 -11.06
CA HIS A 91 -1.60 5.65 -12.39
C HIS A 91 -3.13 5.75 -12.34
N PRO A 92 -3.76 6.76 -12.97
CA PRO A 92 -5.20 6.98 -12.87
C PRO A 92 -6.05 6.00 -13.71
N GLY A 93 -5.44 5.32 -14.69
CA GLY A 93 -6.13 4.38 -15.57
C GLY A 93 -6.15 2.92 -15.05
N PRO A 94 -6.36 1.94 -15.95
CA PRO A 94 -6.30 0.52 -15.61
C PRO A 94 -4.97 0.13 -14.95
N ALA A 95 -5.06 -0.45 -13.76
CA ALA A 95 -3.90 -0.92 -13.00
C ALA A 95 -4.29 -2.01 -12.00
N ALA A 96 -3.40 -2.98 -11.79
CA ALA A 96 -3.68 -4.16 -10.98
C ALA A 96 -2.61 -4.43 -9.93
N TYR A 97 -1.84 -5.52 -10.05
CA TYR A 97 -0.93 -5.94 -9.00
C TYR A 97 0.17 -4.90 -8.81
N SER A 98 0.65 -4.76 -7.58
CA SER A 98 1.75 -3.84 -7.28
C SER A 98 2.62 -4.33 -6.14
N THR A 99 3.89 -3.99 -6.19
CA THR A 99 4.83 -4.13 -5.08
C THR A 99 5.56 -2.82 -4.86
N VAL A 100 5.88 -2.51 -3.61
CA VAL A 100 6.49 -1.24 -3.20
C VAL A 100 7.67 -1.51 -2.29
N VAL A 101 8.77 -0.78 -2.51
CA VAL A 101 9.97 -0.87 -1.68
C VAL A 101 10.57 0.53 -1.43
N PRO A 102 10.90 0.88 -0.18
CA PRO A 102 11.80 1.98 0.11
C PRO A 102 13.20 1.67 -0.42
N LEU A 103 13.85 2.66 -1.03
CA LEU A 103 15.21 2.55 -1.53
C LEU A 103 16.22 3.18 -0.54
N ARG A 104 17.49 2.79 -0.67
CA ARG A 104 18.58 3.24 0.21
C ARG A 104 18.76 4.76 0.23
N ASP A 105 18.54 5.41 -0.91
CA ASP A 105 18.61 6.87 -1.03
C ASP A 105 17.42 7.58 -0.37
N GLY A 106 16.38 6.85 0.05
CA GLY A 106 15.18 7.39 0.70
C GLY A 106 14.04 7.71 -0.26
N SER A 107 14.22 7.41 -1.55
CA SER A 107 13.11 7.34 -2.50
C SER A 107 12.30 6.06 -2.32
N VAL A 108 11.16 5.98 -3.00
CA VAL A 108 10.26 4.81 -3.02
C VAL A 108 10.19 4.32 -4.45
N ALA A 109 10.29 3.00 -4.64
CA ALA A 109 10.08 2.34 -5.92
C ALA A 109 8.81 1.50 -5.89
N VAL A 110 8.07 1.51 -6.99
CA VAL A 110 6.87 0.70 -7.20
C VAL A 110 6.99 0.00 -8.55
N LEU A 111 6.77 -1.32 -8.56
CA LEU A 111 6.49 -2.09 -9.77
C LEU A 111 5.01 -2.43 -9.81
N TYR A 112 4.37 -2.25 -10.96
CA TYR A 112 2.92 -2.44 -11.06
C TYR A 112 2.46 -2.79 -12.47
N GLU A 113 1.38 -3.57 -12.55
CA GLU A 113 0.64 -3.85 -13.78
C GLU A 113 -0.23 -2.65 -14.17
N CYS A 114 -0.17 -2.21 -15.43
CA CYS A 114 -1.01 -1.14 -15.94
C CYS A 114 -1.20 -1.20 -17.46
N GLY A 115 -2.08 -0.34 -17.96
CA GLY A 115 -2.28 -0.11 -19.38
C GLY A 115 -3.23 1.06 -19.65
N GLU A 116 -3.66 1.17 -20.90
CA GLU A 116 -4.63 2.17 -21.36
C GLU A 116 -6.06 1.61 -21.41
N SER A 117 -6.22 0.40 -21.94
CA SER A 117 -7.53 -0.27 -22.08
C SER A 117 -7.72 -1.41 -21.07
N SER A 118 -6.62 -2.05 -20.68
CA SER A 118 -6.59 -3.20 -19.77
C SER A 118 -5.45 -3.04 -18.75
N PRO A 119 -5.62 -3.48 -17.49
CA PRO A 119 -4.57 -3.38 -16.50
C PRO A 119 -3.40 -4.35 -16.74
N TYR A 120 -3.51 -5.27 -17.70
CA TYR A 120 -2.54 -6.37 -17.94
C TYR A 120 -1.67 -6.16 -19.18
N GLU A 121 -1.58 -4.93 -19.69
CA GLU A 121 -0.83 -4.64 -20.92
C GLU A 121 0.68 -4.60 -20.70
N ARG A 122 1.13 -4.06 -19.56
CA ARG A 122 2.55 -3.93 -19.23
C ARG A 122 2.80 -3.89 -17.73
N ILE A 123 4.06 -4.10 -17.35
CA ILE A 123 4.57 -3.78 -16.02
C ILE A 123 5.37 -2.49 -16.12
N ALA A 124 5.04 -1.51 -15.30
CA ALA A 124 5.74 -0.24 -15.20
C ALA A 124 6.54 -0.16 -13.89
N PHE A 125 7.62 0.62 -13.95
CA PHE A 125 8.43 0.99 -12.79
C PHE A 125 8.26 2.49 -12.53
N ALA A 126 7.91 2.85 -11.30
CA ALA A 126 7.90 4.24 -10.85
C ALA A 126 8.83 4.43 -9.65
N ARG A 127 9.50 5.57 -9.61
CA ARG A 127 10.33 6.01 -8.49
C ARG A 127 10.02 7.45 -8.14
N PHE A 128 9.83 7.72 -6.86
CA PHE A 128 9.51 9.07 -6.37
C PHE A 128 10.08 9.30 -4.97
N ALA A 129 10.30 10.57 -4.62
CA ALA A 129 10.62 10.94 -3.25
C ALA A 129 9.38 10.75 -2.35
N ILE A 130 9.57 10.36 -1.09
CA ILE A 130 8.44 10.14 -0.17
C ILE A 130 7.53 11.37 -0.01
N GLY A 131 8.09 12.59 -0.12
CA GLY A 131 7.34 13.85 -0.05
C GLY A 131 6.28 14.00 -1.15
N TRP A 132 6.52 13.42 -2.34
CA TRP A 132 5.54 13.39 -3.42
C TRP A 132 4.26 12.66 -2.98
N ALA A 133 4.39 11.56 -2.24
CA ALA A 133 3.23 10.78 -1.77
C ALA A 133 2.45 11.46 -0.63
N SER A 134 3.09 12.34 0.15
CA SER A 134 2.42 13.11 1.20
C SER A 134 1.74 14.39 0.69
N GLY A 135 1.79 14.66 -0.62
CA GLY A 135 1.24 15.89 -1.21
C GLY A 135 2.08 17.14 -0.93
N ALA A 136 3.30 16.98 -0.40
CA ALA A 136 4.25 18.08 -0.29
C ALA A 136 4.85 18.38 -1.66
N GLN A 137 4.88 19.67 -2.03
CA GLN A 137 5.65 20.18 -3.17
C GLN A 137 7.13 20.25 -2.80
#